data_AF-A0A7C9E5Z1-F1
#
_entry.id   AF-A0A7C9E5Z1-F1
#
_cell.length_a   1.000
_cell.length_b   1.000
_cell.length_c   1.000
_cell.angle_alpha   90.00
_cell.angle_beta   90.00
_cell.angle_gamma   90.00
#
_symmetry.space_group_name_H-M   'P 1'
#
loop_
_entity.id
_entity.type
_entity.pdbx_description
1 polymer ?
#
loop_
_entity_poly.entity_id
_entity_poly.type
_entity_poly.pdbx_seq_one_letter_code
_entity_poly.pdbx_strand_id
1 'polypeptide(L)'
;MVYCDTCRLQFMTRVSYFLEGATVRLQCRNITTGIENYNAEAVTDKSGHYTFQVSGDYEDDICQVTLVKSSKEDCSEIPTEAIGQQGAQISLTSNNGEATPVRNANPLGFMKKTPLPECEAVIKELEINDNEDGDDVGHGTSGTESASGSGSGSEQGSGAGAEQGSASEATQGSGSGSWSVAPVGSEAAGESDAGAESGTGSN
;
A
#
# COMPACT_ATOMS: atom_id res chain seq x y z
N MET A 1 5.08 3.16 5.91
CA MET A 1 4.87 4.01 7.12
C MET A 1 3.39 4.18 7.29
N VAL A 2 2.92 4.51 8.50
CA VAL A 2 1.52 4.81 8.77
C VAL A 2 1.38 6.24 9.27
N TYR A 3 0.44 6.97 8.67
CA TYR A 3 0.17 8.36 9.01
C TYR A 3 -1.33 8.59 9.23
N CYS A 4 -1.64 9.71 9.86
CA CYS A 4 -2.98 10.25 9.95
C CYS A 4 -3.18 11.28 8.84
N ASP A 5 -4.10 10.98 7.94
CA ASP A 5 -4.65 11.92 6.98
C ASP A 5 -5.73 12.78 7.65
N THR A 6 -5.30 13.97 8.06
CA THR A 6 -6.13 14.95 8.74
C THR A 6 -7.08 15.69 7.83
N CYS A 7 -6.87 15.63 6.51
CA CYS A 7 -7.68 16.34 5.51
C CYS A 7 -8.51 15.42 4.63
N ARG A 8 -8.36 14.10 4.80
CA ARG A 8 -9.11 13.07 4.07
C ARG A 8 -8.88 13.14 2.56
N LEU A 9 -7.65 13.45 2.17
CA LEU A 9 -7.20 13.57 0.77
C LEU A 9 -6.57 12.28 0.23
N GLN A 10 -6.37 11.26 1.07
CA GLN A 10 -5.77 9.96 0.75
C GLN A 10 -4.28 10.02 0.34
N PHE A 11 -3.60 11.13 0.63
CA PHE A 11 -2.14 11.27 0.56
C PHE A 11 -1.63 12.13 1.73
N MET A 12 -0.32 12.08 1.99
CA MET A 12 0.30 12.88 3.05
C MET A 12 0.35 14.36 2.65
N THR A 13 -0.04 15.22 3.59
CA THR A 13 0.09 16.67 3.47
C THR A 13 0.97 17.23 4.60
N ARG A 14 1.27 18.53 4.57
CA ARG A 14 2.03 19.19 5.65
C ARG A 14 1.37 19.14 7.03
N VAL A 15 0.08 18.83 7.09
CA VAL A 15 -0.70 18.73 8.34
C VAL A 15 -0.95 17.28 8.76
N SER A 16 -0.48 16.30 7.96
CA SER A 16 -0.44 14.90 8.34
C SER A 16 0.61 14.65 9.43
N TYR A 17 0.41 13.60 10.22
CA TYR A 17 1.39 13.19 11.23
C TYR A 17 1.49 11.66 11.32
N PHE A 18 2.66 11.16 11.69
CA PHE A 18 2.89 9.72 11.81
C PHE A 18 2.18 9.10 13.03
N LEU A 19 1.74 7.86 12.88
CA LEU A 19 1.04 7.13 13.93
C LEU A 19 1.97 6.10 14.55
N GLU A 20 2.42 6.34 15.79
CA GLU A 20 3.03 5.32 16.65
C GLU A 20 1.97 4.35 17.15
N GLY A 21 2.27 3.05 17.17
CA GLY A 21 1.39 2.04 17.74
C GLY A 21 0.20 1.61 16.85
N ALA A 22 0.13 2.07 15.61
CA ALA A 22 -0.82 1.57 14.63
C ALA A 22 -0.42 0.15 14.16
N THR A 23 -1.41 -0.71 13.97
CA THR A 23 -1.26 -2.09 13.48
C THR A 23 -1.53 -2.17 11.99
N VAL A 24 -0.60 -2.81 11.28
CA VAL A 24 -0.70 -3.15 9.85
C VAL A 24 -0.58 -4.66 9.65
N ARG A 25 -1.07 -5.17 8.52
CA ARG A 25 -0.99 -6.59 8.17
C ARG A 25 -0.44 -6.77 6.78
N LEU A 26 0.59 -7.60 6.64
CA LEU A 26 1.04 -8.13 5.36
C LEU A 26 0.24 -9.39 5.04
N GLN A 27 -0.40 -9.44 3.87
CA GLN A 27 -1.08 -10.63 3.35
C GLN A 27 -0.57 -10.93 1.94
N CYS A 28 -0.26 -12.20 1.67
CA CYS A 28 0.01 -12.69 0.32
C CYS A 28 -1.08 -13.70 -0.07
N ARG A 29 -1.68 -13.47 -1.24
CA ARG A 29 -2.71 -14.35 -1.81
C ARG A 29 -2.30 -14.80 -3.19
N ASN A 30 -2.43 -16.08 -3.48
CA ASN A 30 -2.14 -16.61 -4.79
C ASN A 30 -3.00 -15.95 -5.87
N ILE A 31 -2.36 -15.51 -6.95
CA ILE A 31 -3.05 -14.77 -8.02
C ILE A 31 -4.11 -15.61 -8.73
N THR A 32 -3.92 -16.94 -8.80
CA THR A 32 -4.80 -17.86 -9.52
C THR A 32 -5.89 -18.40 -8.61
N THR A 33 -5.53 -18.89 -7.42
CA THR A 33 -6.47 -19.56 -6.52
C THR A 33 -7.14 -18.62 -5.52
N GLY A 34 -6.57 -17.42 -5.30
CA GLY A 34 -7.02 -16.48 -4.28
C GLY A 34 -6.73 -16.92 -2.83
N ILE A 35 -6.10 -18.08 -2.64
CA ILE A 35 -5.81 -18.63 -1.31
C ILE A 35 -4.73 -17.76 -0.63
N GLU A 36 -4.98 -17.41 0.63
CA GLU A 36 -3.98 -16.74 1.47
C GLU A 36 -2.91 -17.73 1.90
N ASN A 37 -1.67 -17.47 1.49
CA ASN A 37 -0.52 -18.33 1.77
C ASN A 37 0.38 -17.75 2.86
N TYR A 38 0.23 -16.45 3.17
CA TYR A 38 0.99 -15.78 4.21
C TYR A 38 0.18 -14.64 4.83
N ASN A 39 0.26 -14.55 6.16
CA ASN A 39 -0.21 -13.39 6.91
C ASN A 39 0.71 -13.10 8.09
N ALA A 40 0.96 -11.82 8.34
CA ALA A 40 1.67 -11.35 9.52
C ALA A 40 1.22 -9.95 9.89
N GLU A 41 1.24 -9.61 11.18
CA GLU A 41 0.97 -8.26 11.68
C GLU A 41 2.22 -7.61 12.24
N ALA A 42 2.30 -6.29 12.08
CA ALA A 42 3.35 -5.46 12.67
C ALA A 42 2.74 -4.21 13.30
N VAL A 43 3.43 -3.69 14.31
CA VAL A 43 3.08 -2.44 14.99
C VAL A 43 4.11 -1.38 14.63
N THR A 44 3.63 -0.18 14.39
CA THR A 44 4.48 0.96 14.04
C THR A 44 5.22 1.54 15.24
N ASP A 45 6.45 1.99 14.99
CA ASP A 45 7.29 2.69 15.96
C ASP A 45 6.93 4.20 16.07
N LYS A 46 7.72 4.95 16.84
CA LYS A 46 7.57 6.40 17.08
C LYS A 46 7.55 7.24 15.80
N SER A 47 8.21 6.78 14.74
CA SER A 47 8.22 7.43 13.43
C SER A 47 7.09 6.97 12.51
N GLY A 48 6.20 6.10 12.98
CA GLY A 48 5.17 5.48 12.16
C GLY A 48 5.72 4.42 11.20
N HIS A 49 6.95 3.93 11.43
CA HIS A 49 7.59 2.93 10.60
C HIS A 49 7.25 1.53 11.10
N TYR A 50 7.10 0.57 10.18
CA TYR A 50 6.87 -0.84 10.49
C TYR A 50 7.91 -1.69 9.75
N THR A 51 8.16 -2.90 10.20
CA THR A 51 9.02 -3.85 9.47
C THR A 51 8.47 -5.25 9.56
N PHE A 52 8.47 -5.98 8.45
CA PHE A 52 8.22 -7.41 8.41
C PHE A 52 9.48 -8.15 7.99
N GLN A 53 9.79 -9.25 8.69
CA GLN A 53 10.76 -10.23 8.22
C GLN A 53 9.98 -11.40 7.63
N VAL A 54 10.20 -11.67 6.35
CA VAL A 54 9.44 -12.67 5.60
C VAL A 54 10.41 -13.70 5.02
N SER A 55 10.10 -14.98 5.15
CA SER A 55 10.83 -16.07 4.53
C SER A 55 9.97 -16.75 3.48
N GLY A 56 10.54 -17.09 2.33
CA GLY A 56 9.85 -17.70 1.20
C GLY A 56 9.97 -16.85 -0.07
N ASP A 57 9.58 -17.44 -1.20
CA ASP A 57 9.41 -16.74 -2.46
C ASP A 57 7.92 -16.77 -2.82
N TYR A 58 7.39 -15.62 -3.21
CA TYR A 58 5.96 -15.36 -3.43
C TYR A 58 5.71 -14.87 -4.86
N GLU A 59 6.44 -15.41 -5.84
CA GLU A 59 6.33 -15.04 -7.25
C GLU A 59 4.89 -15.10 -7.81
N ASP A 60 4.14 -16.13 -7.44
CA ASP A 60 2.76 -16.35 -7.90
C ASP A 60 1.69 -15.69 -7.01
N ASP A 61 2.09 -14.86 -6.05
CA ASP A 61 1.19 -14.27 -5.07
C ASP A 61 1.14 -12.73 -5.17
N ILE A 62 -0.04 -12.17 -4.91
CA ILE A 62 -0.22 -10.73 -4.68
C ILE A 62 -0.03 -10.47 -3.19
N CYS A 63 1.10 -9.87 -2.84
CA CYS A 63 1.40 -9.42 -1.48
C CYS A 63 1.03 -7.95 -1.29
N GLN A 64 0.32 -7.65 -0.21
CA GLN A 64 -0.08 -6.28 0.14
C GLN A 64 -0.05 -6.04 1.64
N VAL A 65 0.32 -4.82 2.05
CA VAL A 65 0.23 -4.36 3.44
C VAL A 65 -1.02 -3.52 3.63
N THR A 66 -1.92 -3.92 4.53
CA THR A 66 -3.18 -3.23 4.82
C THR A 66 -3.22 -2.64 6.24
N LEU A 67 -4.06 -1.63 6.43
CA LEU A 67 -4.36 -1.05 7.74
C LEU A 67 -5.28 -2.00 8.53
N VAL A 68 -4.95 -2.24 9.81
CA VAL A 68 -5.78 -3.06 10.71
C VAL A 68 -6.39 -2.22 11.81
N LYS A 69 -5.56 -1.48 12.55
CA LYS A 69 -6.00 -0.73 13.73
C LYS A 69 -5.16 0.53 13.91
N SER A 70 -5.84 1.65 14.18
CA SER A 70 -5.17 2.88 14.59
C SER A 70 -4.93 2.91 16.10
N SER A 71 -3.84 3.56 16.51
CA SER A 71 -3.58 3.91 17.91
C SER A 71 -4.37 5.14 18.38
N LYS A 72 -4.99 5.90 17.48
CA LYS A 72 -5.78 7.09 17.77
C LYS A 72 -7.23 6.93 17.35
N GLU A 73 -8.14 7.15 18.29
CA GLU A 73 -9.58 6.98 18.06
C GLU A 73 -10.17 8.03 17.10
N ASP A 74 -9.61 9.23 17.08
CA ASP A 74 -10.05 10.31 16.19
C ASP A 74 -9.49 10.17 14.77
N CYS A 75 -8.55 9.26 14.55
CA CYS A 75 -7.91 8.97 13.26
C CYS A 75 -7.82 7.47 13.01
N SER A 76 -8.99 6.84 12.86
CA SER A 76 -9.13 5.38 12.73
C SER A 76 -9.93 4.94 11.51
N GLU A 77 -10.39 5.87 10.67
CA GLU A 77 -11.17 5.52 9.50
C GLU A 77 -10.26 4.96 8.40
N ILE A 78 -10.63 3.81 7.84
CA ILE A 78 -9.94 3.21 6.71
C ILE A 78 -10.68 3.67 5.43
N PRO A 79 -9.99 4.21 4.42
CA PRO A 79 -10.64 4.60 3.17
C PRO A 79 -11.35 3.42 2.49
N THR A 80 -12.66 3.57 2.21
CA THR A 80 -13.50 2.51 1.62
C THR A 80 -13.80 2.72 0.13
N GLU A 81 -13.63 3.95 -0.38
CA GLU A 81 -13.96 4.29 -1.77
C GLU A 81 -12.84 3.86 -2.73
N ALA A 82 -13.24 3.35 -3.90
CA ALA A 82 -12.55 2.37 -4.75
C ALA A 82 -11.23 2.78 -5.44
N ILE A 83 -10.60 3.89 -5.05
CA ILE A 83 -9.20 4.20 -5.39
C ILE A 83 -8.33 3.97 -4.15
N GLY A 84 -8.76 3.17 -3.18
CA GLY A 84 -8.19 3.22 -1.83
C GLY A 84 -8.44 2.02 -0.92
N GLN A 85 -9.04 0.94 -1.40
CA GLN A 85 -8.87 -0.40 -0.79
C GLN A 85 -7.45 -0.94 -0.98
N GLN A 86 -6.50 -0.01 -1.05
CA GLN A 86 -5.15 -0.07 -1.53
C GLN A 86 -4.25 -0.28 -0.33
N GLY A 87 -4.16 -1.54 0.08
CA GLY A 87 -2.94 -1.94 0.74
C GLY A 87 -1.73 -1.59 -0.13
N ALA A 88 -0.59 -1.33 0.50
CA ALA A 88 0.64 -1.11 -0.22
C ALA A 88 1.09 -2.44 -0.82
N GLN A 89 0.96 -2.60 -2.14
CA GLN A 89 1.42 -3.79 -2.83
C GLN A 89 2.95 -3.85 -2.85
N ILE A 90 3.48 -5.06 -2.69
CA ILE A 90 4.91 -5.33 -2.68
C ILE A 90 5.20 -6.63 -3.43
N SER A 91 6.35 -6.69 -4.09
CA SER A 91 6.82 -7.90 -4.75
C SER A 91 7.84 -8.62 -3.87
N LEU A 92 7.53 -9.85 -3.45
CA LEU A 92 8.38 -10.69 -2.59
C LEU A 92 8.94 -11.89 -3.38
N THR A 93 9.62 -11.59 -4.48
CA THR A 93 10.33 -12.60 -5.30
C THR A 93 11.68 -12.07 -5.75
N SER A 94 12.62 -12.98 -5.99
CA SER A 94 13.94 -12.67 -6.56
C SER A 94 13.91 -12.51 -8.08
N ASN A 95 12.81 -12.90 -8.74
CA ASN A 95 12.66 -12.90 -10.19
C ASN A 95 12.18 -11.56 -10.78
N ASN A 96 12.41 -10.44 -10.08
CA ASN A 96 11.98 -9.09 -10.49
C ASN A 96 13.13 -8.11 -10.77
N GLY A 97 14.38 -8.58 -10.82
CA GLY A 97 15.55 -7.76 -11.17
C GLY A 97 16.07 -6.84 -10.06
N GLU A 98 15.49 -6.92 -8.86
CA GLU A 98 15.88 -6.12 -7.70
C GLU A 98 16.97 -6.83 -6.89
N ALA A 99 18.10 -6.16 -6.68
CA ALA A 99 19.27 -6.76 -6.06
C ALA A 99 19.19 -6.88 -4.53
N THR A 100 18.33 -6.09 -3.89
CA THR A 100 18.25 -6.02 -2.43
C THR A 100 17.06 -6.81 -1.89
N PRO A 101 17.18 -7.43 -0.70
CA PRO A 101 16.07 -8.09 -0.03
C PRO A 101 15.10 -7.10 0.64
N VAL A 102 15.37 -5.79 0.58
CA VAL A 102 14.54 -4.76 1.21
C VAL A 102 13.46 -4.29 0.24
N ARG A 103 12.20 -4.39 0.66
CA ARG A 103 11.03 -4.03 -0.14
C ARG A 103 10.32 -2.85 0.49
N ASN A 104 10.35 -1.72 -0.21
CA ASN A 104 9.72 -0.50 0.24
C ASN A 104 8.24 -0.47 -0.12
N ALA A 105 7.40 -0.35 0.90
CA ALA A 105 5.95 -0.27 0.79
C ALA A 105 5.48 1.19 0.85
N ASN A 106 4.48 1.52 0.04
CA ASN A 106 3.84 2.81 0.04
C ASN A 106 3.30 3.20 1.44
N PRO A 107 3.31 4.49 1.78
CA PRO A 107 2.67 5.00 3.00
C PRO A 107 1.18 4.63 3.05
N LEU A 108 0.69 4.32 4.25
CA LEU A 108 -0.71 3.99 4.50
C LEU A 108 -1.32 5.03 5.44
N GLY A 109 -2.47 5.58 5.06
CA GLY A 109 -3.12 6.66 5.81
C GLY A 109 -4.43 6.22 6.45
N PHE A 110 -4.55 6.33 7.78
CA PHE A 110 -5.87 6.40 8.42
C PHE A 110 -6.44 7.79 8.23
N MET A 111 -7.75 7.91 8.02
CA MET A 111 -8.42 9.20 7.93
C MET A 111 -8.92 9.65 9.30
N LYS A 112 -8.77 10.95 9.55
CA LYS A 112 -9.37 11.63 10.70
C LYS A 112 -10.89 11.70 10.52
N LYS A 113 -11.64 11.44 11.59
CA LYS A 113 -13.12 11.48 11.60
C LYS A 113 -13.68 12.83 11.14
N THR A 114 -13.02 13.91 11.53
CA THR A 114 -13.40 15.28 11.15
C THR A 114 -12.17 15.99 10.61
N PRO A 115 -12.21 16.54 9.38
CA PRO A 115 -11.11 17.32 8.82
C PRO A 115 -10.71 18.48 9.73
N LEU A 116 -9.42 18.83 9.71
CA LEU A 116 -8.96 20.03 10.42
C LEU A 116 -9.48 21.30 9.73
N PRO A 117 -9.73 22.40 10.47
CA PRO A 117 -10.19 23.67 9.90
C PRO A 117 -9.23 24.25 8.84
N GLU A 118 -7.94 23.98 8.96
CA GLU A 118 -6.89 24.44 8.05
C GLU A 118 -6.81 23.65 6.73
N CYS A 119 -7.59 22.58 6.56
CA CYS A 119 -7.55 21.77 5.35
C CYS A 119 -7.95 22.53 4.08
N GLU A 120 -8.81 23.56 4.18
CA GLU A 120 -9.14 24.40 3.03
C GLU A 120 -7.90 25.15 2.50
N ALA A 121 -7.03 25.62 3.39
CA ALA A 121 -5.79 26.28 3.00
C ALA A 121 -4.80 25.27 2.38
N VAL A 122 -4.70 24.08 2.98
CA VAL A 122 -3.86 22.99 2.46
C VAL A 122 -4.28 22.59 1.04
N ILE A 123 -5.59 22.47 0.78
CA ILE A 123 -6.10 22.11 -0.56
C ILE A 123 -5.76 23.20 -1.57
N LYS A 124 -5.96 24.49 -1.23
CA LYS A 124 -5.61 25.61 -2.12
C LYS A 124 -4.12 25.65 -2.46
N GLU A 125 -3.25 25.34 -1.50
CA GLU A 125 -1.81 25.25 -1.75
C GLU A 125 -1.48 24.17 -2.79
N LEU A 126 -2.20 23.05 -2.80
CA LEU A 126 -2.01 21.97 -3.76
C LEU A 126 -2.51 22.37 -5.16
N GLU A 127 -3.67 23.02 -5.25
CA GLU A 127 -4.21 23.52 -6.53
C GLU A 127 -3.30 24.57 -7.18
N ILE A 128 -2.61 25.40 -6.39
CA ILE A 128 -1.70 26.43 -6.93
C ILE A 128 -0.48 25.77 -7.59
N ASN A 129 0.01 24.67 -7.04
CA ASN A 129 1.19 23.98 -7.57
C ASN A 129 0.91 23.22 -8.88
N ASP A 130 -0.35 22.89 -9.18
CA ASP A 130 -0.76 22.28 -10.45
C ASP A 130 -0.81 23.29 -11.62
N ASN A 131 -0.68 24.59 -11.34
CA ASN A 131 -0.81 25.68 -12.32
C ASN A 131 0.54 26.34 -12.70
N GLU A 132 1.68 25.83 -12.23
CA GLU A 132 3.01 26.33 -12.60
C GLU A 132 3.76 25.44 -13.60
N ASP A 133 3.10 24.44 -14.19
CA ASP A 133 3.54 23.80 -15.43
C ASP A 133 2.73 24.42 -16.59
N GLY A 134 3.36 25.39 -17.26
CA GLY A 134 2.79 26.08 -18.39
C GLY A 134 2.61 25.18 -19.61
N ASP A 135 1.44 24.54 -19.72
CA ASP A 135 0.92 24.01 -20.97
C ASP A 135 -0.19 24.92 -21.50
N ASP A 136 0.19 25.76 -22.48
CA ASP A 136 -0.71 26.47 -23.39
C ASP A 136 -1.62 25.47 -24.10
N VAL A 137 -2.83 25.24 -23.54
CA VAL A 137 -3.92 24.62 -24.28
C VAL A 137 -4.98 25.67 -24.53
N GLY A 138 -4.93 26.19 -25.76
CA GLY A 138 -5.83 27.20 -26.28
C GLY A 138 -7.30 26.92 -25.99
N HIS A 139 -8.00 27.97 -25.53
CA HIS A 139 -9.44 28.02 -25.42
C HIS A 139 -10.08 27.86 -26.80
N GLY A 140 -10.64 26.68 -27.07
CA GLY A 140 -11.55 26.43 -28.19
C GLY A 140 -13.00 26.41 -27.71
N THR A 141 -13.74 27.46 -28.04
CA THR A 141 -15.18 27.61 -27.76
C THR A 141 -16.07 26.72 -28.65
N SER A 142 -17.31 26.52 -28.18
CA SER A 142 -18.57 26.33 -28.91
C SER A 142 -19.18 24.91 -28.92
N GLY A 143 -20.49 24.86 -28.65
CA GLY A 143 -21.35 23.73 -29.00
C GLY A 143 -22.42 23.35 -27.97
N THR A 144 -23.52 24.11 -27.91
CA THR A 144 -24.86 23.60 -27.56
C THR A 144 -25.22 22.44 -28.51
N GLU A 145 -26.00 21.40 -28.17
CA GLU A 145 -27.46 21.36 -28.20
C GLU A 145 -27.98 19.93 -27.83
N SER A 146 -29.04 19.89 -27.03
CA SER A 146 -30.29 19.10 -27.19
C SER A 146 -30.35 17.57 -27.02
N ALA A 147 -31.46 17.20 -26.36
CA ALA A 147 -31.88 15.88 -25.90
C ALA A 147 -32.74 15.08 -26.90
N SER A 148 -32.81 13.76 -26.70
CA SER A 148 -33.90 12.78 -26.99
C SER A 148 -33.25 11.38 -27.05
N GLY A 149 -33.84 10.24 -26.73
CA GLY A 149 -35.17 9.84 -26.30
C GLY A 149 -35.14 8.32 -26.01
N SER A 150 -36.13 7.90 -25.23
CA SER A 150 -36.61 6.59 -24.78
C SER A 150 -36.34 5.32 -25.62
N GLY A 151 -36.26 4.16 -24.94
CA GLY A 151 -37.07 2.98 -25.30
C GLY A 151 -36.43 1.57 -25.32
N SER A 152 -36.69 0.81 -24.25
CA SER A 152 -37.11 -0.61 -24.17
C SER A 152 -36.34 -1.75 -24.88
N GLY A 153 -36.04 -2.81 -24.12
CA GLY A 153 -35.81 -4.17 -24.64
C GLY A 153 -35.36 -5.16 -23.57
N SER A 154 -36.27 -6.02 -23.12
CA SER A 154 -36.06 -7.14 -22.19
C SER A 154 -35.86 -8.46 -22.94
N GLU A 155 -34.97 -9.35 -22.48
CA GLU A 155 -35.19 -10.81 -22.56
C GLU A 155 -34.20 -11.59 -21.67
N GLN A 156 -34.70 -12.68 -21.08
CA GLN A 156 -34.01 -13.65 -20.23
C GLN A 156 -33.37 -14.76 -21.07
N GLY A 157 -32.33 -15.42 -20.55
CA GLY A 157 -31.79 -16.64 -21.13
C GLY A 157 -30.95 -17.45 -20.13
N SER A 158 -31.49 -18.59 -19.71
CA SER A 158 -30.90 -19.59 -18.82
C SER A 158 -29.81 -20.42 -19.54
N GLY A 159 -28.83 -20.92 -18.79
CA GLY A 159 -27.90 -21.96 -19.28
C GLY A 159 -26.97 -22.48 -18.18
N ALA A 160 -27.21 -23.71 -17.73
CA ALA A 160 -26.36 -24.46 -16.82
C ALA A 160 -25.21 -25.13 -17.58
N GLY A 161 -24.05 -25.28 -16.92
CA GLY A 161 -22.95 -26.10 -17.40
C GLY A 161 -21.92 -26.30 -16.29
N ALA A 162 -21.90 -27.50 -15.71
CA ALA A 162 -20.90 -27.95 -14.76
C ALA A 162 -19.74 -28.59 -15.53
N GLU A 163 -18.50 -28.24 -15.21
CA GLU A 163 -17.35 -29.10 -15.48
C GLU A 163 -16.41 -29.12 -14.27
N GLN A 164 -16.15 -30.35 -13.82
CA GLN A 164 -15.22 -30.71 -12.77
C GLN A 164 -13.82 -30.77 -13.38
N GLY A 165 -12.92 -29.89 -12.93
CA GLY A 165 -11.50 -29.95 -13.22
C GLY A 165 -10.74 -30.38 -11.98
N SER A 166 -10.20 -31.59 -11.99
CA SER A 166 -9.32 -32.15 -10.96
C SER A 166 -8.04 -31.33 -10.88
N ALA A 167 -7.79 -30.63 -9.77
CA ALA A 167 -6.52 -29.97 -9.51
C ALA A 167 -5.58 -30.95 -8.81
N SER A 168 -4.63 -31.46 -9.59
CA SER A 168 -3.43 -32.16 -9.12
C SER A 168 -2.63 -31.28 -8.15
N GLU A 169 -2.11 -31.89 -7.08
CA GLU A 169 -1.20 -31.30 -6.10
C GLU A 169 -0.11 -30.45 -6.76
N ALA A 170 -0.15 -29.14 -6.52
CA ALA A 170 0.97 -28.25 -6.78
C ALA A 170 1.99 -28.46 -5.65
N THR A 171 3.09 -29.13 -5.98
CA THR A 171 4.26 -29.22 -5.11
C THR A 171 4.82 -27.81 -4.96
N GLN A 172 4.78 -27.28 -3.74
CA GLN A 172 5.35 -25.98 -3.38
C GLN A 172 6.84 -25.96 -3.71
N GLY A 173 7.21 -25.18 -4.73
CA GLY A 173 8.60 -24.84 -5.00
C GLY A 173 9.14 -24.05 -3.82
N SER A 174 10.05 -24.67 -3.06
CA SER A 174 10.71 -24.05 -1.92
C SER A 174 11.74 -23.03 -2.40
N GLY A 175 11.28 -21.87 -2.86
CA GLY A 175 12.13 -20.70 -3.08
C GLY A 175 12.57 -20.14 -1.73
N SER A 176 13.87 -20.18 -1.44
CA SER A 176 14.45 -19.67 -0.20
C SER A 176 14.76 -18.18 -0.31
N GLY A 177 13.71 -17.34 -0.32
CA GLY A 177 13.85 -15.88 -0.17
C GLY A 177 13.81 -15.46 1.29
N SER A 178 14.56 -14.42 1.67
CA SER A 178 14.37 -13.71 2.94
C SER A 178 14.25 -12.21 2.64
N TRP A 179 13.13 -11.61 3.06
CA TRP A 179 12.74 -10.26 2.71
C TRP A 179 12.54 -9.41 3.96
N SER A 180 12.98 -8.16 3.89
CA SER A 180 12.61 -7.13 4.86
C SER A 180 11.66 -6.15 4.20
N VAL A 181 10.40 -6.12 4.63
CA VAL A 181 9.41 -5.16 4.13
C VAL A 181 9.38 -3.95 5.04
N ALA A 182 9.57 -2.75 4.49
CA ALA A 182 9.65 -1.52 5.27
C ALA A 182 8.97 -0.35 4.54
N PRO A 183 8.61 0.75 5.22
CA PRO A 183 8.22 2.00 4.57
C PRO A 183 9.24 2.50 3.55
N VAL A 184 8.77 3.13 2.47
CA VAL A 184 9.62 4.09 1.73
C VAL A 184 10.25 5.09 2.72
N GLY A 185 11.56 5.33 2.62
CA GLY A 185 12.27 6.29 3.48
C GLY A 185 12.68 5.78 4.88
N SER A 186 12.50 4.49 5.16
CA SER A 186 13.12 3.86 6.33
C SER A 186 14.57 3.49 6.01
N GLU A 187 15.54 4.26 6.50
CA GLU A 187 16.94 3.84 6.44
C GLU A 187 17.11 2.61 7.34
N ALA A 188 17.60 1.51 6.76
CA ALA A 188 17.94 0.32 7.53
C ALA A 188 19.01 0.72 8.56
N ALA A 189 18.72 0.50 9.84
CA ALA A 189 19.71 0.69 10.89
C ALA A 189 20.93 -0.18 10.56
N GLY A 190 22.02 0.46 10.12
CA GLY A 190 23.26 -0.19 9.76
C GLY A 190 23.78 -1.00 10.93
N GLU A 191 24.15 -2.24 10.64
CA GLU A 191 24.85 -3.16 11.51
C GLU A 191 26.12 -2.47 12.04
N SER A 192 26.15 -2.13 13.33
CA SER A 192 27.35 -1.59 13.96
C SER A 192 28.32 -2.75 14.19
N ASP A 193 29.32 -2.84 13.31
CA ASP A 193 30.45 -3.75 13.41
C ASP A 193 31.12 -3.62 14.79
N ALA A 194 31.04 -4.67 15.60
CA ALA A 194 31.76 -4.78 16.85
C ALA A 194 33.23 -5.07 16.55
N GLY A 195 34.02 -4.01 16.38
CA GLY A 195 35.48 -4.10 16.33
C GLY A 195 36.03 -4.56 17.69
N ALA A 196 36.36 -5.85 17.78
CA ALA A 196 37.09 -6.43 18.89
C ALA A 196 38.56 -5.99 18.83
N GLU A 197 38.99 -5.13 19.75
CA GLU A 197 40.41 -4.89 20.00
C GLU A 197 40.99 -6.06 20.81
N SER A 198 41.76 -6.92 20.13
CA SER A 198 42.61 -7.93 20.76
C SER A 198 43.95 -7.29 21.17
N GLY A 199 44.00 -6.78 22.39
CA GLY A 199 45.25 -6.38 23.04
C GLY A 199 46.14 -7.60 23.29
N THR A 200 47.15 -7.81 22.45
CA THR A 200 48.26 -8.73 22.72
C THR A 200 49.45 -7.92 23.25
N GLY A 201 49.64 -7.95 24.56
CA GLY A 201 50.86 -7.45 25.22
C GLY A 201 51.57 -8.62 25.88
N SER A 202 52.66 -9.08 25.28
CA SER A 202 53.59 -10.05 25.85
C SER A 202 55.04 -9.62 25.61
N ASN A 203 55.77 -9.54 26.74
CA ASN A 203 57.22 -9.43 26.97
C ASN A 203 57.97 -8.14 26.60
#